data_AF-A0A1Q5Q233-F1
#
_entry.id   AF-A0A1Q5Q233-F1
#
_cell.length_a   1.000
_cell.length_b   1.000
_cell.length_c   1.000
_cell.angle_alpha   90.00
_cell.angle_beta   90.00
_cell.angle_gamma   90.00
#
_symmetry.space_group_name_H-M   'P 1'
#
loop_
_entity.id
_entity.type
_entity.pdbx_description
1 polymer ?
#
loop_
_entity_poly.entity_id
_entity_poly.type
_entity_poly.pdbx_seq_one_letter_code
_entity_poly.pdbx_strand_id
1 'polypeptide(L)'
;MTLRERITDQDAFDHELGQLRAAQARGADVRAQLVPMLRIAGFLNDAERMGRDYLGQLDPDVSPARAHAARLRLAHVVQYQGRFEEARQLFDVVVEATAGSLQAFAYQHRGKCLLEEGQETGSLELLKAGLADLETALTMRREMGSDAELIESSALAVNRAQELVSDAPET
;
A
#
# COMPACT_ATOMS: atom_id res chain seq x y z
N MET A 1 -6.63 7.75 -14.31
CA MET A 1 -5.73 6.57 -14.26
C MET A 1 -5.22 6.45 -12.82
N THR A 2 -5.35 5.29 -12.18
CA THR A 2 -4.97 5.07 -10.76
C THR A 2 -3.54 4.52 -10.65
N LEU A 3 -2.92 4.65 -9.47
CA LEU A 3 -1.60 4.07 -9.16
C LEU A 3 -1.70 2.65 -8.56
N ARG A 4 -2.87 2.01 -8.75
CA ARG A 4 -3.18 0.66 -8.26
C ARG A 4 -2.46 -0.40 -9.10
N GLU A 5 -2.04 -1.48 -8.44
CA GLU A 5 -1.48 -2.64 -9.11
C GLU A 5 -2.47 -3.24 -10.12
N ARG A 6 -1.95 -3.73 -11.26
CA ARG A 6 -2.74 -4.34 -12.33
C ARG A 6 -2.23 -5.76 -12.59
N ILE A 7 -3.17 -6.69 -12.82
CA ILE A 7 -2.84 -8.06 -13.22
C ILE A 7 -2.42 -8.02 -14.69
N THR A 8 -1.17 -8.43 -14.97
CA THR A 8 -0.62 -8.48 -16.33
C THR A 8 -0.68 -9.88 -16.95
N ASP A 9 -0.78 -10.92 -16.11
CA ASP A 9 -0.96 -12.32 -16.49
C ASP A 9 -2.08 -12.91 -15.62
N GLN A 10 -3.26 -13.09 -16.22
CA GLN A 10 -4.45 -13.53 -15.50
C GLN A 10 -4.35 -15.01 -15.09
N ASP A 11 -3.81 -15.86 -15.96
CA ASP A 11 -3.75 -17.31 -15.73
C ASP A 11 -2.76 -17.63 -14.59
N ALA A 12 -1.58 -16.99 -14.60
CA ALA A 12 -0.60 -17.14 -13.54
C ALA A 12 -1.15 -16.65 -12.18
N PHE A 13 -1.84 -15.51 -12.19
CA PHE A 13 -2.43 -14.92 -10.99
C PHE A 13 -3.53 -15.82 -10.40
N ASP A 14 -4.44 -16.34 -11.22
CA ASP A 14 -5.52 -17.22 -10.78
C ASP A 14 -4.98 -18.55 -10.24
N HIS A 15 -3.93 -19.08 -10.88
CA HIS A 15 -3.25 -20.28 -10.41
C HIS A 15 -2.66 -20.09 -9.01
N GLU A 16 -1.90 -19.01 -8.78
CA GLU A 16 -1.30 -18.72 -7.47
C GLU A 16 -2.37 -18.45 -6.40
N LEU A 17 -3.41 -17.69 -6.72
CA LEU A 17 -4.53 -17.43 -5.81
C LEU A 17 -5.22 -18.74 -5.40
N GLY A 18 -5.41 -19.65 -6.36
CA GLY A 18 -5.95 -20.99 -6.12
C GLY A 18 -5.06 -21.82 -5.17
N GLN A 19 -3.74 -21.80 -5.38
CA GLN A 19 -2.79 -22.51 -4.52
C GLN A 19 -2.81 -21.99 -3.08
N LEU A 20 -2.80 -20.66 -2.89
CA LEU A 20 -2.85 -20.06 -1.56
C LEU A 20 -4.16 -20.38 -0.83
N ARG A 21 -5.31 -20.30 -1.51
CA ARG A 21 -6.60 -20.69 -0.93
C ARG A 21 -6.61 -22.15 -0.50
N ALA A 22 -6.07 -23.05 -1.33
CA ALA A 22 -5.98 -24.46 -1.00
C ALA A 22 -5.03 -24.71 0.19
N ALA A 23 -3.91 -24.00 0.28
CA ALA A 23 -2.99 -24.07 1.41
C ALA A 23 -3.64 -23.55 2.71
N GLN A 24 -4.36 -22.43 2.65
CA GLN A 24 -5.11 -21.90 3.77
C GLN A 24 -6.16 -22.91 4.27
N ALA A 25 -6.91 -23.54 3.36
CA ALA A 25 -7.90 -24.57 3.71
C ALA A 25 -7.28 -25.79 4.40
N ARG A 26 -5.98 -26.06 4.17
CA ARG A 26 -5.19 -27.09 4.88
C ARG A 26 -4.56 -26.60 6.18
N GLY A 27 -4.83 -25.37 6.60
CA GLY A 27 -4.35 -24.79 7.87
C GLY A 27 -3.00 -24.07 7.79
N ALA A 28 -2.44 -23.83 6.60
CA ALA A 28 -1.20 -23.06 6.48
C ALA A 28 -1.43 -21.56 6.73
N ASP A 29 -0.51 -20.89 7.44
CA ASP A 29 -0.55 -19.43 7.61
C ASP A 29 0.01 -18.73 6.37
N VAL A 30 -0.86 -18.50 5.39
CA VAL A 30 -0.54 -17.83 4.12
C VAL A 30 -1.13 -16.42 4.03
N ARG A 31 -1.58 -15.86 5.16
CA ARG A 31 -2.34 -14.59 5.17
C ARG A 31 -1.51 -13.41 4.67
N ALA A 32 -0.20 -13.44 4.90
CA ALA A 32 0.73 -12.42 4.41
C ALA A 32 0.80 -12.35 2.87
N GLN A 33 0.60 -13.47 2.18
CA GLN A 33 0.55 -13.54 0.71
C GLN A 33 -0.88 -13.37 0.18
N LEU A 34 -1.85 -13.98 0.85
CA LEU A 34 -3.23 -14.06 0.36
C LEU A 34 -3.97 -12.72 0.44
N VAL A 35 -3.73 -11.90 1.48
CA VAL A 35 -4.39 -10.58 1.62
C VAL A 35 -4.10 -9.65 0.42
N PRO A 36 -2.84 -9.43 0.00
CA PRO A 36 -2.53 -8.65 -1.21
C PRO A 36 -3.17 -9.22 -2.48
N MET A 37 -3.19 -10.54 -2.65
CA MET A 37 -3.81 -11.15 -3.84
C MET A 37 -5.32 -10.93 -3.86
N LEU A 38 -6.02 -11.14 -2.73
CA LEU A 38 -7.45 -10.86 -2.64
C LEU A 38 -7.77 -9.39 -2.95
N ARG A 39 -6.92 -8.46 -2.50
CA ARG A 39 -7.03 -7.03 -2.82
C ARG A 39 -6.93 -6.79 -4.33
N ILE A 40 -5.87 -7.30 -4.97
CA ILE A 40 -5.61 -7.11 -6.40
C ILE A 40 -6.73 -7.75 -7.25
N ALA A 41 -7.27 -8.89 -6.80
CA ALA A 41 -8.39 -9.57 -7.43
C ALA A 41 -9.76 -8.88 -7.22
N GLY A 42 -9.84 -7.82 -6.41
CA GLY A 42 -11.09 -7.12 -6.10
C GLY A 42 -11.97 -7.79 -5.04
N PHE A 43 -11.52 -8.87 -4.39
CA PHE A 43 -12.21 -9.51 -3.26
C PHE A 43 -11.97 -8.72 -1.96
N LEU A 44 -12.33 -7.43 -1.96
CA LEU A 44 -11.91 -6.48 -0.93
C LEU A 44 -12.46 -6.79 0.47
N ASN A 45 -13.71 -7.26 0.58
CA ASN A 45 -14.30 -7.62 1.87
C ASN A 45 -13.62 -8.84 2.49
N ASP A 46 -13.26 -9.84 1.68
CA ASP A 46 -12.52 -11.02 2.15
C ASP A 46 -11.09 -10.65 2.54
N ALA A 47 -10.44 -9.80 1.75
CA ALA A 47 -9.10 -9.28 2.04
C ALA A 47 -9.09 -8.50 3.37
N GLU A 48 -10.10 -7.68 3.61
CA GLU A 48 -10.22 -6.88 4.82
C GLU A 48 -10.43 -7.77 6.05
N ARG A 49 -11.42 -8.68 6.01
CA ARG A 49 -11.70 -9.59 7.13
C ARG A 49 -10.43 -10.34 7.49
N MET A 50 -9.76 -10.93 6.50
CA MET A 50 -8.51 -11.66 6.72
C MET A 50 -7.38 -10.78 7.24
N GLY A 51 -7.26 -9.54 6.73
CA GLY A 51 -6.24 -8.58 7.16
C GLY A 51 -6.43 -8.14 8.61
N ARG A 52 -7.68 -7.84 9.02
CA ARG A 52 -8.02 -7.49 10.40
C ARG A 52 -7.80 -8.67 11.35
N ASP A 53 -8.28 -9.85 10.99
CA ASP A 53 -8.10 -11.06 11.78
C ASP A 53 -6.61 -11.37 11.98
N TYR A 54 -5.80 -11.24 10.92
CA TYR A 54 -4.36 -11.47 11.01
C TYR A 54 -3.69 -10.43 11.91
N LEU A 55 -3.98 -9.14 11.71
CA LEU A 55 -3.41 -8.08 12.54
C LEU A 55 -3.79 -8.23 14.02
N GLY A 56 -5.04 -8.59 14.31
CA GLY A 56 -5.53 -8.79 15.68
C GLY A 56 -4.92 -9.99 16.41
N GLN A 57 -4.32 -10.94 15.68
CA GLN A 57 -3.60 -12.08 16.27
C GLN A 57 -2.11 -11.81 16.48
N LEU A 58 -1.58 -10.72 15.92
CA LEU A 58 -0.18 -10.36 16.08
C LEU A 58 -0.01 -9.53 17.34
N ASP A 59 0.88 -9.99 18.21
CA ASP A 59 1.35 -9.20 19.33
C ASP A 59 2.44 -8.22 18.84
N PRO A 60 2.19 -6.89 18.87
CA PRO A 60 3.15 -5.90 18.42
C PRO A 60 4.39 -5.82 19.30
N ASP A 61 4.34 -6.28 20.56
CA ASP A 61 5.50 -6.28 21.47
C ASP A 61 6.41 -7.50 21.19
N VAL A 62 5.83 -8.60 20.70
CA VAL A 62 6.57 -9.82 20.35
C VAL A 62 7.10 -9.78 18.92
N SER A 63 6.35 -9.22 17.98
CA SER A 63 6.75 -9.16 16.56
C SER A 63 6.33 -7.86 15.88
N PRO A 64 6.94 -6.71 16.25
CA PRO A 64 6.57 -5.41 15.72
C PRO A 64 6.62 -5.37 14.19
N ALA A 65 7.69 -5.89 13.58
CA ALA A 65 7.85 -5.90 12.12
C ALA A 65 6.72 -6.64 11.40
N ARG A 66 6.25 -7.78 11.95
CA ARG A 66 5.11 -8.52 11.38
C ARG A 66 3.82 -7.75 11.54
N ALA A 67 3.59 -7.15 12.70
CA ALA A 67 2.39 -6.35 12.98
C ALA A 67 2.31 -5.14 12.04
N HIS A 68 3.40 -4.39 11.87
CA HIS A 68 3.44 -3.24 10.95
C HIS A 68 3.30 -3.65 9.49
N ALA A 69 3.92 -4.77 9.07
CA ALA A 69 3.73 -5.28 7.71
C ALA A 69 2.29 -5.77 7.47
N ALA A 70 1.61 -6.34 8.47
CA ALA A 70 0.20 -6.70 8.37
C ALA A 70 -0.70 -5.46 8.31
N ARG A 71 -0.41 -4.45 9.15
CA ARG A 71 -1.11 -3.16 9.14
C ARG A 71 -0.99 -2.45 7.80
N LEU A 72 0.19 -2.41 7.21
CA LEU A 72 0.42 -1.83 5.88
C LEU A 72 -0.43 -2.54 4.81
N ARG A 73 -0.47 -3.89 4.81
CA ARG A 73 -1.32 -4.65 3.87
C ARG A 73 -2.81 -4.33 4.05
N LEU A 74 -3.29 -4.25 5.30
CA LEU A 74 -4.67 -3.87 5.60
C LEU A 74 -4.97 -2.45 5.11
N ALA A 75 -4.07 -1.50 5.33
CA ALA A 75 -4.23 -0.12 4.86
C ALA A 75 -4.47 -0.06 3.34
N HIS A 76 -3.75 -0.86 2.55
CA HIS A 76 -3.97 -0.92 1.10
C HIS A 76 -5.35 -1.48 0.74
N VAL A 77 -5.86 -2.46 1.49
CA VAL A 77 -7.21 -3.00 1.25
C VAL A 77 -8.26 -1.91 1.50
N VAL A 78 -8.13 -1.22 2.63
CA VAL A 78 -9.04 -0.14 3.04
C VAL A 78 -8.98 1.02 2.03
N GLN A 79 -7.79 1.36 1.54
CA GLN A 79 -7.60 2.32 0.45
C GLN A 79 -8.34 1.89 -0.83
N TYR A 80 -8.22 0.62 -1.24
CA TYR A 80 -8.87 0.12 -2.46
C TYR A 80 -10.40 0.17 -2.37
N GLN A 81 -10.95 0.12 -1.16
CA GLN A 81 -12.38 0.30 -0.88
C GLN A 81 -12.82 1.78 -0.86
N GLY A 82 -11.91 2.74 -1.08
CA GLY A 82 -12.22 4.18 -1.06
C GLY A 82 -12.34 4.78 0.36
N ARG A 83 -12.00 4.02 1.40
CA ARG A 83 -12.04 4.51 2.80
C ARG A 83 -10.72 5.19 3.16
N PHE A 84 -10.44 6.31 2.51
CA PHE A 84 -9.12 6.95 2.56
C PHE A 84 -8.70 7.40 3.96
N GLU A 85 -9.60 7.99 4.74
CA GLU A 85 -9.29 8.42 6.12
C GLU A 85 -8.81 7.25 7.00
N GLU A 86 -9.51 6.12 6.96
CA GLU A 86 -9.10 4.93 7.73
C GLU A 86 -7.79 4.34 7.20
N ALA A 87 -7.60 4.32 5.88
CA ALA A 87 -6.35 3.86 5.28
C ALA A 87 -5.15 4.73 5.73
N ARG A 88 -5.32 6.06 5.74
CA ARG A 88 -4.30 7.01 6.20
C ARG A 88 -3.91 6.78 7.66
N GLN A 89 -4.88 6.64 8.55
CA GLN A 89 -4.61 6.34 9.96
C GLN A 89 -3.77 5.07 10.12
N LEU A 90 -4.05 4.02 9.34
CA LEU A 90 -3.26 2.79 9.36
C LEU A 90 -1.84 2.99 8.81
N PHE A 91 -1.67 3.80 7.77
CA PHE A 91 -0.36 4.14 7.23
C PHE A 91 0.47 4.99 8.20
N ASP A 92 -0.14 5.99 8.84
CA ASP A 92 0.52 6.90 9.79
C ASP A 92 1.16 6.13 10.93
N VAL A 93 0.44 5.15 11.50
CA VAL A 93 1.00 4.26 12.54
C VAL A 93 2.24 3.51 12.06
N VAL A 94 2.31 3.12 10.78
CA VAL A 94 3.50 2.44 10.23
C VAL A 94 4.62 3.44 9.97
N VAL A 95 4.31 4.63 9.43
CA VAL A 95 5.29 5.70 9.18
C VAL A 95 5.97 6.13 10.48
N GLU A 96 5.21 6.31 11.56
CA GLU A 96 5.73 6.78 12.84
C GLU A 96 6.52 5.73 13.61
N ALA A 97 6.12 4.45 13.50
CA ALA A 97 6.67 3.38 14.33
C ALA A 97 7.82 2.59 13.67
N THR A 98 8.13 2.84 12.40
CA THR A 98 9.12 2.06 11.65
C THR A 98 10.22 2.93 11.05
N ALA A 99 11.32 2.31 10.64
CA ALA A 99 12.46 2.96 9.99
C ALA A 99 12.91 2.17 8.76
N GLY A 100 13.74 2.82 7.93
CA GLY A 100 14.37 2.19 6.78
C GLY A 100 13.36 1.74 5.71
N SER A 101 13.54 0.54 5.18
CA SER A 101 12.76 0.04 4.03
C SER A 101 11.25 0.03 4.28
N LEU A 102 10.80 -0.43 5.46
CA LEU A 102 9.38 -0.52 5.77
C LEU A 102 8.73 0.86 5.86
N GLN A 103 9.43 1.84 6.44
CA GLN A 103 8.96 3.21 6.51
C GLN A 103 8.90 3.87 5.12
N ALA A 104 9.90 3.64 4.26
CA ALA A 104 9.87 4.10 2.87
C ALA A 104 8.68 3.49 2.09
N PHE A 105 8.36 2.22 2.32
CA PHE A 105 7.14 1.61 1.76
C PHE A 105 5.87 2.29 2.29
N ALA A 106 5.80 2.56 3.60
CA ALA A 106 4.64 3.22 4.20
C ALA A 106 4.41 4.63 3.63
N TYR A 107 5.48 5.44 3.52
CA TYR A 107 5.41 6.74 2.85
C TYR A 107 4.92 6.61 1.41
N GLN A 108 5.48 5.68 0.61
CA GLN A 108 5.04 5.52 -0.77
C GLN A 108 3.53 5.24 -0.85
N HIS A 109 3.03 4.34 -0.02
CA HIS A 109 1.63 3.91 -0.09
C HIS A 109 0.67 4.92 0.52
N ARG A 110 1.07 5.63 1.59
CA ARG A 110 0.32 6.79 2.08
C ARG A 110 0.24 7.88 1.02
N GLY A 111 1.34 8.16 0.33
CA GLY A 111 1.37 9.11 -0.79
C GLY A 111 0.41 8.73 -1.91
N LYS A 112 0.37 7.45 -2.31
CA LYS A 112 -0.61 6.94 -3.29
C LYS A 112 -2.06 7.08 -2.80
N CYS A 113 -2.31 6.82 -1.52
CA CYS A 113 -3.63 6.99 -0.90
C CYS A 113 -4.09 8.45 -0.95
N LEU A 114 -3.20 9.39 -0.58
CA LEU A 114 -3.45 10.83 -0.63
C LEU A 114 -3.71 11.32 -2.06
N LEU A 115 -2.98 10.81 -3.05
CA LEU A 115 -3.21 11.15 -4.46
C LEU A 115 -4.58 10.66 -4.94
N GLU A 116 -4.97 9.43 -4.60
CA GLU A 116 -6.29 8.90 -4.97
C GLU A 116 -7.43 9.74 -4.33
N GLU A 117 -7.33 10.04 -3.04
CA GLU A 117 -8.30 10.88 -2.33
C GLU A 117 -8.34 12.31 -2.89
N GLY A 118 -7.17 12.90 -3.18
CA GLY A 118 -7.06 14.24 -3.76
C GLY A 118 -7.65 14.32 -5.16
N GLN A 119 -7.48 13.29 -5.99
CA GLN A 119 -8.13 13.22 -7.30
C GLN A 119 -9.65 13.08 -7.19
N GLU A 120 -10.15 12.24 -6.26
CA GLU A 120 -11.58 12.01 -6.07
C GLU A 120 -12.29 13.26 -5.52
N THR A 121 -11.62 13.99 -4.64
CA THR A 121 -12.18 15.18 -3.96
C THR A 121 -11.84 16.50 -4.65
N GLY A 122 -10.91 16.51 -5.60
CA GLY A 122 -10.37 17.73 -6.20
C GLY A 122 -9.47 18.55 -5.27
N SER A 123 -8.92 17.93 -4.22
CA SER A 123 -8.12 18.62 -3.20
C SER A 123 -6.65 18.73 -3.59
N LEU A 124 -6.22 19.93 -3.99
CA LEU A 124 -4.81 20.25 -4.29
C LEU A 124 -3.89 20.00 -3.08
N GLU A 125 -4.38 20.26 -1.87
CA GLU A 125 -3.59 20.04 -0.65
C GLU A 125 -3.30 18.55 -0.42
N LEU A 126 -4.28 17.67 -0.68
CA LEU A 126 -4.04 16.22 -0.64
C LEU A 126 -3.08 15.77 -1.74
N LEU A 127 -3.16 16.35 -2.94
CA LEU A 127 -2.24 16.03 -4.03
C LEU A 127 -0.79 16.42 -3.67
N LYS A 128 -0.58 17.62 -3.11
CA LYS A 128 0.73 18.09 -2.64
C LYS A 128 1.27 17.22 -1.50
N ALA A 129 0.44 16.88 -0.53
CA ALA A 129 0.83 15.98 0.56
C ALA A 129 1.24 14.60 0.02
N GLY A 130 0.49 14.07 -0.95
CA GLY A 130 0.81 12.80 -1.60
C GLY A 130 2.13 12.82 -2.36
N LEU A 131 2.43 13.94 -3.05
CA LEU A 131 3.73 14.15 -3.69
C LEU A 131 4.87 14.17 -2.67
N ALA A 132 4.73 14.93 -1.57
CA ALA A 132 5.77 15.04 -0.54
C ALA A 132 6.12 13.68 0.09
N ASP A 133 5.12 12.82 0.29
CA ASP A 133 5.31 11.45 0.76
C ASP A 133 6.10 10.57 -0.22
N LEU A 134 5.78 10.68 -1.52
CA LEU A 134 6.49 9.94 -2.56
C LEU A 134 7.95 10.40 -2.70
N GLU A 135 8.19 11.70 -2.59
CA GLU A 135 9.54 12.28 -2.59
C GLU A 135 10.36 11.82 -1.38
N THR A 136 9.72 11.74 -0.21
CA THR A 136 10.31 11.19 1.01
C THR A 136 10.70 9.73 0.81
N ALA A 137 9.77 8.89 0.31
CA ALA A 137 10.04 7.48 0.03
C ALA A 137 11.19 7.28 -0.97
N LEU A 138 11.25 8.09 -2.04
CA LEU A 138 12.32 8.06 -3.03
C LEU A 138 13.68 8.44 -2.41
N THR A 139 13.70 9.49 -1.60
CA THR A 139 14.92 9.97 -0.92
C THR A 139 15.48 8.88 -0.01
N MET A 140 14.64 8.31 0.86
CA MET A 140 15.05 7.21 1.74
C MET A 140 15.64 6.03 0.98
N ARG A 141 15.01 5.61 -0.14
CA ARG A 141 15.51 4.49 -0.95
C ARG A 141 16.88 4.76 -1.57
N ARG A 142 17.11 5.99 -2.03
CA ARG A 142 18.41 6.42 -2.55
C ARG A 142 19.48 6.40 -1.46
N GLU A 143 19.17 6.95 -0.28
CA GLU A 143 20.09 6.96 0.86
C GLU A 143 20.45 5.55 1.36
N MET A 144 19.48 4.63 1.35
CA MET A 144 19.71 3.23 1.71
C MET A 144 20.46 2.43 0.63
N GLY A 145 20.67 2.97 -0.57
CA GLY A 145 21.22 2.21 -1.70
C GLY A 145 20.32 1.03 -2.10
N SER A 146 19.00 1.25 -2.09
CA SER A 146 18.02 0.23 -2.50
C SER A 146 18.19 -0.19 -3.96
N ASP A 147 17.56 -1.28 -4.34
CA ASP A 147 17.56 -1.79 -5.72
C ASP A 147 17.16 -0.71 -6.75
N ALA A 148 17.84 -0.72 -7.91
CA ALA A 148 17.67 0.28 -8.94
C ALA A 148 16.24 0.30 -9.52
N GLU A 149 15.60 -0.86 -9.69
CA GLU A 149 14.22 -0.96 -10.18
C GLU A 149 13.24 -0.35 -9.19
N LEU A 150 13.49 -0.55 -7.88
CA LEU A 150 12.67 0.05 -6.83
C LEU A 150 12.81 1.57 -6.78
N ILE A 151 14.03 2.11 -6.97
CA ILE A 151 14.28 3.55 -7.07
C ILE A 151 13.59 4.12 -8.32
N GLU A 152 13.69 3.45 -9.47
CA GLU A 152 13.04 3.86 -10.71
C GLU A 152 11.52 3.88 -10.56
N SER A 153 10.93 2.83 -9.99
CA SER A 153 9.49 2.78 -9.70
C SER A 153 9.04 3.94 -8.80
N SER A 154 9.85 4.30 -7.81
CA SER A 154 9.58 5.44 -6.92
C SER A 154 9.62 6.77 -7.68
N ALA A 155 10.61 6.95 -8.55
CA ALA A 155 10.77 8.16 -9.36
C ALA A 155 9.60 8.33 -10.35
N LEU A 156 9.13 7.24 -10.97
CA LEU A 156 7.94 7.27 -11.82
C LEU A 156 6.69 7.71 -11.05
N ALA A 157 6.53 7.26 -9.81
CA ALA A 157 5.40 7.68 -8.97
C ALA A 157 5.49 9.18 -8.63
N VAL A 158 6.67 9.70 -8.29
CA VAL A 158 6.91 11.13 -8.05
C VAL A 158 6.58 11.96 -9.28
N ASN A 159 7.11 11.60 -10.45
CA ASN A 159 6.85 12.32 -11.70
C ASN A 159 5.35 12.38 -11.99
N ARG A 160 4.64 11.26 -11.82
CA ARG A 160 3.20 11.23 -12.02
C ARG A 160 2.44 12.11 -11.03
N ALA A 161 2.88 12.17 -9.78
CA ALA A 161 2.29 13.04 -8.76
C ALA A 161 2.51 14.53 -9.07
N GLN A 162 3.69 14.89 -9.60
CA GLN A 162 4.00 16.26 -10.04
C GLN A 162 3.09 16.72 -11.19
N GLU A 163 2.82 15.84 -12.16
CA GLU A 163 1.84 16.11 -13.22
C GLU A 163 0.45 16.39 -12.63
N LEU A 164 -0.01 15.55 -11.69
CA LEU A 164 -1.33 15.73 -11.05
C LEU A 164 -1.44 17.06 -10.28
N VAL A 165 -0.38 17.47 -9.59
CA VAL A 165 -0.34 18.74 -8.88
C VAL A 165 -0.32 19.92 -9.86
N SER A 166 0.38 19.78 -10.99
CA SER A 166 0.49 20.85 -12.00
C SER A 166 -0.78 21.03 -12.82
N ASP A 167 -1.50 19.94 -13.09
CA ASP A 167 -2.77 19.93 -13.83
C ASP A 167 -3.97 20.33 -12.96
N ALA A 168 -3.81 20.38 -11.64
CA ALA A 168 -4.86 20.77 -10.72
C ALA A 168 -5.12 22.29 -10.81
N PRO A 169 -6.39 22.72 -10.95
CA PRO A 169 -6.71 24.14 -11.02
C PRO A 169 -6.30 24.84 -9.71
N GLU A 170 -5.64 25.99 -9.82
CA GLU A 170 -5.45 26.91 -8.69
C GLU A 170 -6.84 27.42 -8.28
N THR A 171 -7.37 26.90 -7.18
CA THR A 171 -8.61 27.37 -6.56
C THR A 171 -8.40 28.66 -5.80
#